data_AF-A0A4Q6BZ69-F1
#
_entry.id   AF-A0A4Q6BZ69-F1
#
_cell.length_a   1.000
_cell.length_b   1.000
_cell.length_c   1.000
_cell.angle_alpha   90.00
_cell.angle_beta   90.00
_cell.angle_gamma   90.00
#
_symmetry.space_group_name_H-M   'P 1'
#
loop_
_entity.id
_entity.type
_entity.pdbx_description
1 polymer ?
#
loop_
_entity_poly.entity_id
_entity_poly.type
_entity_poly.pdbx_seq_one_letter_code
_entity_poly.pdbx_strand_id
1 'polypeptide(L)'
;MSAALLPLGVLALALFTRDPNRTNFIYDEQEALLANPYVRSITDRPPSMAWRRAFELDFWGRLPEATIGSYRPIPNLIWRGAWWITAQLRALGKSPDAQSPFLCHWVNVLLHGLVGAIFTACLFRFTRNRHLAWSAGAFFVAAAILTEAVSGVVGLADVACGLGVLCAVAALAMPMHLMPLGVFLACLFGLFSKETALVTLAVVPLAALVSSRTLHGHAPRIFARTAVSFGAAAAAFEGKPLPARAVGAFFR
;
A
#
# COMPACT_ATOMS: atom_id res chain seq x y z
N MET A 1 -14.70 -11.11 -3.28
CA MET A 1 -14.05 -9.97 -2.61
C MET A 1 -14.99 -9.31 -1.61
N SER A 2 -16.23 -8.98 -2.01
CA SER A 2 -17.23 -8.30 -1.17
C SER A 2 -17.49 -8.94 0.19
N ALA A 3 -17.59 -10.28 0.26
CA ALA A 3 -17.95 -10.96 1.52
C ALA A 3 -16.91 -10.82 2.65
N ALA A 4 -15.61 -10.66 2.33
CA ALA A 4 -14.54 -10.58 3.33
C ALA A 4 -14.18 -9.14 3.72
N LEU A 5 -14.54 -8.15 2.89
CA LEU A 5 -14.14 -6.76 3.10
C LEU A 5 -14.70 -6.18 4.40
N LEU A 6 -16.02 -6.26 4.59
CA LEU A 6 -16.65 -5.70 5.78
C LEU A 6 -16.18 -6.42 7.06
N PRO A 7 -16.19 -7.77 7.16
CA PRO A 7 -15.77 -8.44 8.39
C PRO A 7 -14.31 -8.18 8.75
N LEU A 8 -13.40 -8.18 7.76
CA LEU A 8 -11.97 -7.96 8.03
C LEU A 8 -11.64 -6.49 8.28
N GLY A 9 -12.37 -5.55 7.65
CA GLY A 9 -12.28 -4.13 7.98
C GLY A 9 -12.76 -3.83 9.40
N VAL A 10 -13.89 -4.44 9.81
CA VAL A 10 -14.39 -4.34 11.18
C VAL A 10 -13.41 -4.99 12.17
N LEU A 11 -12.86 -6.16 11.85
CA LEU A 11 -11.85 -6.81 12.69
C LEU A 11 -10.61 -5.93 12.86
N ALA A 12 -10.09 -5.34 11.77
CA ALA A 12 -8.94 -4.45 11.82
C ALA A 12 -9.24 -3.22 12.71
N LEU A 13 -10.39 -2.58 12.57
CA LEU A 13 -10.78 -1.47 13.43
C LEU A 13 -10.97 -1.88 14.90
N ALA A 14 -11.58 -3.03 15.15
CA ALA A 14 -11.84 -3.52 16.51
C ALA A 14 -10.54 -3.87 17.25
N LEU A 15 -9.54 -4.40 16.54
CA LEU A 15 -8.21 -4.71 17.11
C LEU A 15 -7.30 -3.48 17.18
N PHE A 16 -7.63 -2.39 16.48
CA PHE A 16 -6.92 -1.13 16.60
C PHE A 16 -7.35 -0.39 17.86
N THR A 17 -6.61 -0.57 18.95
CA THR A 17 -6.98 -0.12 20.30
C THR A 17 -6.56 1.33 20.64
N ARG A 18 -6.07 2.10 19.66
CA ARG A 18 -5.57 3.46 19.89
C ARG A 18 -6.73 4.44 20.17
N ASP A 19 -6.65 5.20 21.26
CA ASP A 19 -7.68 6.16 21.65
C ASP A 19 -7.62 7.44 20.78
N PRO A 20 -8.70 7.82 20.07
CA PRO A 20 -8.74 8.98 19.18
C PRO A 20 -8.54 10.34 19.88
N ASN A 21 -8.89 10.42 21.15
CA ASN A 21 -8.96 11.68 21.90
C ASN A 21 -7.79 11.83 22.89
N ARG A 22 -7.15 10.73 23.27
CA ARG A 22 -6.07 10.74 24.28
C ARG A 22 -4.69 10.49 23.69
N THR A 23 -4.59 9.90 22.50
CA THR A 23 -3.29 9.62 21.88
C THR A 23 -2.91 10.70 20.88
N ASN A 24 -1.66 11.15 20.99
CA ASN A 24 -1.09 12.19 20.13
C ASN A 24 -0.19 11.57 19.05
N PHE A 25 0.42 12.36 18.17
CA PHE A 25 1.40 11.90 17.17
C PHE A 25 2.60 11.21 17.85
N ILE A 26 2.91 9.97 17.43
CA ILE A 26 4.02 9.18 17.99
C ILE A 26 5.13 8.96 16.95
N TYR A 27 6.39 8.96 17.40
CA TYR A 27 7.56 8.63 16.59
C TYR A 27 7.57 9.34 15.22
N ASP A 28 7.73 8.58 14.14
CA ASP A 28 7.83 9.05 12.76
C ASP A 28 6.56 9.75 12.25
N GLU A 29 5.42 9.67 12.95
CA GLU A 29 4.22 10.45 12.60
C GLU A 29 4.47 11.95 12.71
N GLN A 30 5.32 12.37 13.65
CA GLN A 30 5.71 13.76 13.80
C GLN A 30 6.45 14.24 12.56
N GLU A 31 7.41 13.46 12.07
CA GLU A 31 8.16 13.78 10.86
C GLU A 31 7.27 13.69 9.60
N ALA A 32 6.49 12.62 9.46
CA ALA A 32 5.68 12.34 8.28
C ALA A 32 4.48 13.29 8.09
N LEU A 33 3.87 13.77 9.19
CA LEU A 33 2.66 14.58 9.14
C LEU A 33 2.87 16.02 9.62
N LEU A 34 3.63 16.24 10.70
CA LEU A 34 3.78 17.57 11.30
C LEU A 34 4.94 18.36 10.70
N ALA A 35 6.09 17.72 10.49
CA ALA A 35 7.28 18.34 9.93
C ALA A 35 7.33 18.28 8.40
N ASN A 36 6.58 17.36 7.77
CA ASN A 36 6.57 17.19 6.32
C ASN A 36 5.99 18.43 5.60
N PRO A 37 6.81 19.22 4.88
CA PRO A 37 6.36 20.46 4.25
C PRO A 37 5.37 20.20 3.11
N TYR A 38 5.43 19.03 2.46
CA TYR A 38 4.47 18.65 1.45
C TYR A 38 3.11 18.31 2.06
N VAL A 39 3.02 17.57 3.16
CA VAL A 39 1.70 17.28 3.77
C VAL A 39 1.09 18.56 4.35
N ARG A 40 1.89 19.38 5.04
CA ARG A 40 1.44 20.58 5.75
C ARG A 40 0.96 21.69 4.83
N SER A 41 1.64 21.90 3.71
CA SER A 41 1.33 23.02 2.81
C SER A 41 -0.06 23.00 2.18
N ILE A 42 -0.82 21.89 2.26
CA ILE A 42 -2.19 21.86 1.73
C ILE A 42 -3.16 22.76 2.50
N THR A 43 -2.82 23.14 3.74
CA THR A 43 -3.64 24.02 4.57
C THR A 43 -3.28 25.50 4.46
N ASP A 44 -2.20 25.84 3.74
CA ASP A 44 -1.84 27.24 3.49
C ASP A 44 -2.88 27.91 2.57
N ARG A 45 -3.00 29.23 2.65
CA ARG A 45 -3.94 30.01 1.81
C ARG A 45 -3.17 31.08 1.02
N PRO A 46 -2.84 30.84 -0.26
CA PRO A 46 -3.03 29.59 -1.04
C PRO A 46 -2.03 28.47 -0.64
N PRO A 47 -2.29 27.20 -1.01
CA PRO A 47 -1.34 26.11 -0.78
C PRO A 47 0.04 26.40 -1.38
N SER A 48 1.09 26.37 -0.57
CA SER A 48 2.46 26.73 -1.01
C SER A 48 3.11 25.68 -1.93
N MET A 49 2.61 24.44 -1.92
CA MET A 49 3.02 23.38 -2.85
C MET A 49 1.82 22.81 -3.62
N ALA A 50 2.04 22.50 -4.90
CA ALA A 50 1.05 21.80 -5.73
C ALA A 50 1.06 20.28 -5.46
N TRP A 51 -0.06 19.60 -5.71
CA TRP A 51 -0.19 18.14 -5.55
C TRP A 51 0.89 17.35 -6.31
N ARG A 52 1.25 17.78 -7.53
CA ARG A 52 2.27 17.13 -8.36
C ARG A 52 3.66 17.05 -7.70
N ARG A 53 3.94 17.90 -6.70
CA ARG A 53 5.22 17.88 -5.97
C ARG A 53 5.48 16.53 -5.28
N ALA A 54 4.45 15.71 -5.05
CA ALA A 54 4.64 14.34 -4.55
C ALA A 54 5.59 13.51 -5.42
N PHE A 55 5.69 13.77 -6.72
CA PHE A 55 6.54 13.03 -7.64
C PHE A 55 7.99 13.53 -7.69
N GLU A 56 8.30 14.63 -7.00
CA GLU A 56 9.61 15.28 -6.99
C GLU A 56 10.25 15.28 -5.59
N LEU A 57 9.46 14.90 -4.57
CA LEU A 57 9.87 14.86 -3.17
C LEU A 57 9.96 13.42 -2.68
N ASP A 58 10.76 13.21 -1.65
CA ASP A 58 10.76 11.94 -0.92
C ASP A 58 9.59 11.83 0.06
N PHE A 59 9.52 10.71 0.75
CA PHE A 59 8.47 10.34 1.69
C PHE A 59 8.35 11.29 2.90
N TRP A 60 9.43 12.02 3.21
CA TRP A 60 9.47 13.01 4.29
C TRP A 60 9.27 14.44 3.78
N GLY A 61 8.99 14.61 2.49
CA GLY A 61 8.78 15.91 1.85
C GLY A 61 10.09 16.64 1.52
N ARG A 62 11.22 15.94 1.42
CA ARG A 62 12.54 16.52 1.10
C ARG A 62 12.83 16.45 -0.39
N LEU A 63 13.62 17.41 -0.88
CA LEU A 63 14.13 17.41 -2.24
C LEU A 63 15.22 16.33 -2.44
N PRO A 64 15.52 15.94 -3.70
CA PRO A 64 16.50 14.89 -4.01
C PRO A 64 17.91 15.14 -3.44
N GLU A 65 18.31 16.39 -3.18
CA GLU A 65 19.62 16.72 -2.64
C GLU A 65 19.75 16.38 -1.14
N ALA A 66 18.62 16.31 -0.42
CA ALA A 66 18.54 16.06 1.02
C ALA A 66 17.79 14.76 1.36
N THR A 67 17.53 13.93 0.35
CA THR A 67 16.80 12.67 0.52
C THR A 67 17.67 11.55 1.08
N ILE A 68 17.04 10.68 1.85
CA ILE A 68 17.60 9.37 2.26
C ILE A 68 17.24 8.23 1.30
N GLY A 69 16.64 8.55 0.14
CA GLY A 69 16.28 7.56 -0.89
C GLY A 69 14.87 6.98 -0.75
N SER A 70 13.99 7.61 0.03
CA SER A 70 12.64 7.12 0.31
C SER A 70 11.59 7.67 -0.67
N TYR A 71 11.61 7.27 -1.94
CA TYR A 71 10.66 7.78 -2.94
C TYR A 71 9.29 7.05 -2.89
N ARG A 72 8.26 7.71 -2.33
CA ARG A 72 6.94 7.10 -2.05
C ARG A 72 5.76 8.07 -2.31
N PRO A 73 5.49 8.42 -3.58
CA PRO A 73 4.48 9.44 -3.92
C PRO A 73 3.05 9.06 -3.53
N ILE A 74 2.68 7.76 -3.54
CA ILE A 74 1.31 7.34 -3.23
C ILE A 74 0.95 7.60 -1.76
N PRO A 75 1.75 7.15 -0.77
CA PRO A 75 1.52 7.51 0.62
C PRO A 75 1.44 9.02 0.86
N ASN A 76 2.34 9.80 0.24
CA ASN A 76 2.33 11.27 0.35
C ASN A 76 1.00 11.87 -0.15
N LEU A 77 0.49 11.43 -1.30
CA LEU A 77 -0.80 11.89 -1.83
C LEU A 77 -1.95 11.54 -0.90
N ILE A 78 -1.97 10.31 -0.36
CA ILE A 78 -3.02 9.85 0.55
C ILE A 78 -2.99 10.66 1.85
N TRP A 79 -1.81 10.86 2.47
CA TRP A 79 -1.69 11.65 3.68
C TRP A 79 -2.04 13.10 3.47
N ARG A 80 -1.61 13.72 2.36
CA ARG A 80 -1.98 15.09 2.05
C ARG A 80 -3.49 15.24 1.87
N GLY A 81 -4.16 14.26 1.25
CA GLY A 81 -5.61 14.18 1.16
C GLY A 81 -6.29 14.05 2.53
N ALA A 82 -5.85 13.10 3.34
CA ALA A 82 -6.38 12.89 4.68
C ALA A 82 -6.14 14.12 5.59
N TRP A 83 -4.99 14.78 5.46
CA TRP A 83 -4.66 15.99 6.19
C TRP A 83 -5.56 17.16 5.80
N TRP A 84 -5.81 17.32 4.49
CA TRP A 84 -6.77 18.30 3.99
C TRP A 84 -8.18 18.05 4.54
N ILE A 85 -8.70 16.81 4.43
CA ILE A 85 -10.02 16.45 4.97
C ILE A 85 -10.08 16.75 6.48
N THR A 86 -9.04 16.37 7.23
CA THR A 86 -8.96 16.64 8.67
C THR A 86 -9.02 18.14 8.94
N ALA A 87 -8.30 18.97 8.18
CA ALA A 87 -8.36 20.42 8.32
C ALA A 87 -9.75 20.99 8.04
N GLN A 88 -10.44 20.49 7.00
CA GLN A 88 -11.81 20.92 6.68
C GLN A 88 -12.80 20.54 7.77
N LEU A 89 -12.73 19.32 8.30
CA LEU A 89 -13.59 18.86 9.39
C LEU A 89 -13.38 19.68 10.67
N ARG A 90 -12.12 20.06 10.96
CA ARG A 90 -11.79 20.90 12.12
C ARG A 90 -12.33 22.32 12.01
N ALA A 91 -12.32 22.89 10.80
CA ALA A 91 -12.90 24.21 10.56
C ALA A 91 -14.42 24.25 10.85
N LEU A 92 -15.09 23.10 10.83
CA LEU A 92 -16.51 22.95 11.19
C LEU A 92 -16.71 22.59 12.68
N GLY A 93 -15.65 22.23 13.38
CA GLY A 93 -15.69 21.75 14.76
C GLY A 93 -15.52 22.86 15.81
N LYS A 94 -15.65 22.47 17.09
CA LYS A 94 -15.47 23.37 18.25
C LYS A 94 -14.01 23.65 18.62
N SER A 95 -13.06 22.95 18.00
CA SER A 95 -11.62 23.04 18.30
C SER A 95 -10.80 23.08 17.01
N PRO A 96 -10.75 24.23 16.32
CA PRO A 96 -10.07 24.35 15.03
C PRO A 96 -8.56 24.08 15.09
N ASP A 97 -7.94 24.32 16.25
CA ASP A 97 -6.49 24.17 16.44
C ASP A 97 -6.06 22.75 16.81
N ALA A 98 -6.98 21.89 17.27
CA ALA A 98 -6.65 20.53 17.68
C ALA A 98 -6.14 19.70 16.48
N GLN A 99 -4.95 19.14 16.53
CA GLN A 99 -4.44 18.26 15.46
C GLN A 99 -4.60 16.79 15.87
N SER A 100 -4.89 15.92 14.91
CA SER A 100 -5.06 14.49 15.18
C SER A 100 -4.54 13.64 14.01
N PRO A 101 -3.77 12.56 14.29
CA PRO A 101 -3.36 11.60 13.27
C PRO A 101 -4.47 10.60 12.89
N PHE A 102 -5.62 10.64 13.56
CA PHE A 102 -6.55 9.50 13.60
C PHE A 102 -7.20 9.17 12.26
N LEU A 103 -7.50 10.17 11.42
CA LEU A 103 -7.99 9.87 10.07
C LEU A 103 -6.93 9.14 9.24
N CYS A 104 -5.66 9.51 9.36
CA CYS A 104 -4.57 8.82 8.69
C CYS A 104 -4.41 7.38 9.20
N HIS A 105 -4.59 7.14 10.51
CA HIS A 105 -4.63 5.78 11.08
C HIS A 105 -5.78 4.97 10.51
N TRP A 106 -7.00 5.51 10.49
CA TRP A 106 -8.15 4.81 9.96
C TRP A 106 -8.01 4.47 8.50
N VAL A 107 -7.47 5.39 7.69
CA VAL A 107 -7.13 5.09 6.29
C VAL A 107 -6.18 3.89 6.23
N ASN A 108 -5.13 3.85 7.07
CA ASN A 108 -4.17 2.75 7.07
C ASN A 108 -4.80 1.41 7.50
N VAL A 109 -5.55 1.41 8.62
CA VAL A 109 -6.18 0.22 9.19
C VAL A 109 -7.29 -0.34 8.28
N LEU A 110 -8.09 0.53 7.67
CA LEU A 110 -9.10 0.12 6.69
C LEU A 110 -8.45 -0.43 5.42
N LEU A 111 -7.36 0.18 4.96
CA LEU A 111 -6.58 -0.33 3.83
C LEU A 111 -6.01 -1.72 4.16
N HIS A 112 -5.53 -1.95 5.38
CA HIS A 112 -5.10 -3.27 5.86
C HIS A 112 -6.25 -4.29 5.88
N GLY A 113 -7.45 -3.88 6.30
CA GLY A 113 -8.66 -4.71 6.17
C GLY A 113 -8.95 -5.11 4.71
N LEU A 114 -8.79 -4.18 3.76
CA LEU A 114 -8.90 -4.46 2.33
C LEU A 114 -7.81 -5.44 1.84
N VAL A 115 -6.56 -5.25 2.25
CA VAL A 115 -5.44 -6.16 1.97
C VAL A 115 -5.78 -7.57 2.46
N GLY A 116 -6.26 -7.70 3.70
CA GLY A 116 -6.73 -8.98 4.27
C GLY A 116 -7.89 -9.61 3.48
N ALA A 117 -8.83 -8.81 2.99
CA ALA A 117 -9.95 -9.29 2.18
C ALA A 117 -9.51 -9.80 0.80
N ILE A 118 -8.56 -9.12 0.15
CA ILE A 118 -7.96 -9.57 -1.11
C ILE A 118 -7.13 -10.83 -0.88
N PHE A 119 -6.33 -10.88 0.18
CA PHE A 119 -5.56 -12.06 0.58
C PHE A 119 -6.49 -13.28 0.76
N THR A 120 -7.56 -13.12 1.52
CA THR A 120 -8.60 -14.15 1.73
C THR A 120 -9.21 -14.62 0.41
N ALA A 121 -9.56 -13.68 -0.48
CA ALA A 121 -10.15 -14.00 -1.76
C ALA A 121 -9.16 -14.75 -2.68
N CYS A 122 -7.89 -14.33 -2.73
CA CYS A 122 -6.84 -15.01 -3.47
C CYS A 122 -6.60 -16.42 -2.94
N LEU A 123 -6.49 -16.58 -1.62
CA LEU A 123 -6.26 -17.88 -0.99
C LEU A 123 -7.43 -18.83 -1.21
N PHE A 124 -8.68 -18.35 -1.13
CA PHE A 124 -9.85 -19.14 -1.48
C PHE A 124 -9.81 -19.59 -2.95
N ARG A 125 -9.40 -18.70 -3.86
CA ARG A 125 -9.32 -19.02 -5.30
C ARG A 125 -8.28 -20.11 -5.60
N PHE A 126 -7.19 -20.15 -4.83
CA PHE A 126 -6.13 -21.14 -4.97
C PHE A 126 -6.42 -22.47 -4.29
N THR A 127 -7.08 -22.44 -3.12
CA THR A 127 -7.27 -23.65 -2.30
C THR A 127 -8.67 -24.25 -2.43
N ARG A 128 -9.65 -23.45 -2.84
CA ARG A 128 -11.10 -23.74 -2.78
C ARG A 128 -11.58 -24.14 -1.39
N ASN A 129 -10.79 -23.89 -0.34
CA ASN A 129 -11.13 -24.19 1.04
C ASN A 129 -11.51 -22.89 1.77
N ARG A 130 -12.82 -22.75 2.05
CA ARG A 130 -13.36 -21.55 2.70
C ARG A 130 -12.80 -21.38 4.11
N HIS A 131 -12.76 -22.43 4.91
CA HIS A 131 -12.29 -22.35 6.29
C HIS A 131 -10.83 -21.93 6.36
N LEU A 132 -9.97 -22.56 5.54
CA LEU A 132 -8.56 -22.18 5.45
C LEU A 132 -8.39 -20.70 5.04
N ALA A 133 -9.11 -20.27 3.99
CA ALA A 133 -9.00 -18.90 3.49
C ALA A 133 -9.40 -17.86 4.54
N TRP A 134 -10.53 -18.07 5.22
CA TRP A 134 -11.04 -17.15 6.24
C TRP A 134 -10.18 -17.15 7.49
N SER A 135 -9.76 -18.32 7.99
CA SER A 135 -8.89 -18.40 9.16
C SER A 135 -7.54 -17.73 8.90
N ALA A 136 -6.93 -17.98 7.74
CA ALA A 136 -5.67 -17.32 7.36
C ALA A 136 -5.84 -15.80 7.19
N GLY A 137 -6.96 -15.36 6.60
CA GLY A 137 -7.27 -13.93 6.46
C GLY A 137 -7.46 -13.21 7.79
N ALA A 138 -8.24 -13.79 8.70
CA ALA A 138 -8.43 -13.27 10.05
C ALA A 138 -7.11 -13.24 10.83
N PHE A 139 -6.32 -14.32 10.75
CA PHE A 139 -5.01 -14.39 11.38
C PHE A 139 -4.04 -13.34 10.82
N PHE A 140 -3.98 -13.18 9.49
CA PHE A 140 -3.17 -12.16 8.84
C PHE A 140 -3.54 -10.75 9.33
N VAL A 141 -4.83 -10.43 9.38
CA VAL A 141 -5.31 -9.13 9.85
C VAL A 141 -4.93 -8.90 11.31
N ALA A 142 -5.20 -9.88 12.17
CA ALA A 142 -4.98 -9.78 13.61
C ALA A 142 -3.50 -9.77 14.01
N ALA A 143 -2.64 -10.51 13.30
CA ALA A 143 -1.21 -10.53 13.60
C ALA A 143 -0.52 -9.25 13.12
N ALA A 144 -0.80 -8.82 11.90
CA ALA A 144 -0.11 -7.68 11.30
C ALA A 144 -0.46 -6.35 11.97
N ILE A 145 -1.66 -6.20 12.54
CA ILE A 145 -2.06 -4.96 13.21
C ILE A 145 -1.26 -4.64 14.48
N LEU A 146 -0.56 -5.64 15.05
CA LEU A 146 0.35 -5.44 16.18
C LEU A 146 1.68 -4.78 15.77
N THR A 147 1.96 -4.70 14.47
CA THR A 147 3.22 -4.15 13.95
C THR A 147 3.08 -2.68 13.58
N GLU A 148 4.17 -1.93 13.68
CA GLU A 148 4.22 -0.52 13.26
C GLU A 148 3.91 -0.34 11.76
N ALA A 149 4.19 -1.37 10.96
CA ALA A 149 3.86 -1.41 9.53
C ALA A 149 2.36 -1.30 9.25
N VAL A 150 1.49 -1.52 10.24
CA VAL A 150 0.02 -1.39 10.11
C VAL A 150 -0.56 -0.41 11.12
N SER A 151 -0.12 -0.44 12.37
CA SER A 151 -0.69 0.41 13.41
C SER A 151 -0.19 1.86 13.36
N GLY A 152 1.04 2.09 12.89
CA GLY A 152 1.62 3.41 12.68
C GLY A 152 1.14 4.05 11.38
N VAL A 153 0.98 5.37 11.33
CA VAL A 153 0.56 6.06 10.09
C VAL A 153 1.58 5.83 8.97
N VAL A 154 2.87 5.84 9.32
CA VAL A 154 3.99 5.66 8.40
C VAL A 154 3.98 4.30 7.70
N GLY A 155 3.36 3.30 8.34
CA GLY A 155 3.09 1.97 7.78
C GLY A 155 2.22 1.98 6.52
N LEU A 156 1.57 3.10 6.18
CA LEU A 156 0.80 3.22 4.93
C LEU A 156 1.61 2.82 3.68
N ALA A 157 2.91 3.10 3.66
CA ALA A 157 3.80 2.65 2.60
C ALA A 157 3.84 1.11 2.47
N ASP A 158 3.94 0.41 3.60
CA ASP A 158 3.93 -1.06 3.66
C ASP A 158 2.57 -1.65 3.28
N VAL A 159 1.49 -1.11 3.82
CA VAL A 159 0.13 -1.59 3.54
C VAL A 159 -0.24 -1.38 2.08
N ALA A 160 0.05 -0.20 1.51
CA ALA A 160 -0.18 0.07 0.09
C ALA A 160 0.75 -0.76 -0.82
N CYS A 161 2.01 -0.97 -0.43
CA CYS A 161 2.89 -1.90 -1.14
C CYS A 161 2.30 -3.32 -1.15
N GLY A 162 1.87 -3.83 0.01
CA GLY A 162 1.22 -5.13 0.16
C GLY A 162 -0.06 -5.26 -0.68
N LEU A 163 -0.86 -4.19 -0.76
CA LEU A 163 -2.00 -4.12 -1.66
C LEU A 163 -1.57 -4.28 -3.12
N GLY A 164 -0.53 -3.58 -3.57
CA GLY A 164 0.04 -3.72 -4.91
C GLY A 164 0.47 -5.16 -5.20
N VAL A 165 1.21 -5.80 -4.27
CA VAL A 165 1.64 -7.20 -4.42
C VAL A 165 0.45 -8.15 -4.55
N LEU A 166 -0.56 -8.02 -3.68
CA LEU A 166 -1.74 -8.89 -3.73
C LEU A 166 -2.60 -8.63 -4.97
N CYS A 167 -2.71 -7.38 -5.43
CA CYS A 167 -3.38 -7.04 -6.68
C CYS A 167 -2.66 -7.66 -7.88
N ALA A 168 -1.32 -7.70 -7.89
CA ALA A 168 -0.55 -8.36 -8.95
C ALA A 168 -0.82 -9.88 -8.96
N VAL A 169 -0.87 -10.52 -7.78
CA VAL A 169 -1.26 -11.93 -7.64
C VAL A 169 -2.72 -12.17 -8.05
N ALA A 170 -3.62 -11.25 -7.71
CA ALA A 170 -5.01 -11.31 -8.12
C ALA A 170 -5.16 -11.20 -9.65
N ALA A 171 -4.36 -10.34 -10.31
CA ALA A 171 -4.35 -10.16 -11.75
C ALA A 171 -4.01 -11.45 -12.53
N LEU A 172 -3.35 -12.43 -11.91
CA LEU A 172 -3.14 -13.77 -12.51
C LEU A 172 -4.47 -14.49 -12.83
N ALA A 173 -5.60 -14.08 -12.23
CA ALA A 173 -6.95 -14.51 -12.61
C ALA A 173 -7.37 -14.10 -14.00
N MET A 174 -6.91 -12.94 -14.45
CA MET A 174 -7.42 -12.28 -15.64
C MET A 174 -7.08 -13.09 -16.88
N PRO A 175 -7.85 -12.95 -17.98
CA PRO A 175 -7.47 -13.57 -19.24
C PRO A 175 -6.08 -13.09 -19.70
N MET A 176 -5.38 -13.91 -20.48
CA MET A 176 -3.97 -13.72 -20.82
C MET A 176 -3.66 -12.36 -21.47
N HIS A 177 -4.61 -11.74 -22.16
CA HIS A 177 -4.43 -10.43 -22.79
C HIS A 177 -4.56 -9.25 -21.81
N LEU A 178 -5.27 -9.41 -20.68
CA LEU A 178 -5.41 -8.36 -19.64
C LEU A 178 -4.45 -8.55 -18.47
N MET A 179 -4.07 -9.80 -18.18
CA MET A 179 -3.15 -10.13 -17.09
C MET A 179 -1.86 -9.27 -17.07
N PRO A 180 -1.13 -9.05 -18.18
CA PRO A 180 0.10 -8.27 -18.15
C PRO A 180 -0.15 -6.83 -17.67
N LEU A 181 -1.21 -6.18 -18.18
CA LEU A 181 -1.57 -4.83 -17.77
C LEU A 181 -1.93 -4.78 -16.28
N GLY A 182 -2.73 -5.74 -15.80
CA GLY A 182 -3.10 -5.82 -14.39
C GLY A 182 -1.89 -6.03 -13.46
N VAL A 183 -0.96 -6.92 -13.85
CA VAL A 183 0.30 -7.14 -13.12
C VAL A 183 1.15 -5.88 -13.12
N PHE A 184 1.38 -5.27 -14.29
CA PHE A 184 2.19 -4.07 -14.44
C PHE A 184 1.67 -2.91 -13.57
N LEU A 185 0.37 -2.60 -13.66
CA LEU A 185 -0.23 -1.49 -12.89
C LEU A 185 -0.18 -1.76 -11.38
N ALA A 186 -0.39 -3.01 -10.95
CA ALA A 186 -0.32 -3.37 -9.55
C ALA A 186 1.12 -3.32 -9.00
N CYS A 187 2.11 -3.77 -9.78
CA CYS A 187 3.52 -3.64 -9.44
C CYS A 187 3.95 -2.16 -9.38
N LEU A 188 3.50 -1.35 -10.34
CA LEU A 188 3.79 0.09 -10.38
C LEU A 188 3.19 0.82 -9.16
N PHE A 189 1.95 0.49 -8.80
CA PHE A 189 1.32 0.98 -7.57
C PHE A 189 2.11 0.58 -6.32
N GLY A 190 2.53 -0.68 -6.23
CA GLY A 190 3.37 -1.17 -5.13
C GLY A 190 4.69 -0.42 -5.05
N LEU A 191 5.37 -0.26 -6.19
CA LEU A 191 6.67 0.40 -6.31
C LEU A 191 6.63 1.91 -6.04
N PHE A 192 5.49 2.57 -6.29
CA PHE A 192 5.25 3.96 -5.88
C PHE A 192 4.76 4.10 -4.43
N SER A 193 4.55 2.97 -3.74
CA SER A 193 4.24 2.93 -2.32
C SER A 193 5.47 2.59 -1.48
N LYS A 194 6.24 1.56 -1.88
CA LYS A 194 7.49 1.15 -1.22
C LYS A 194 8.40 0.35 -2.16
N GLU A 195 9.70 0.53 -2.00
CA GLU A 195 10.76 -0.15 -2.74
C GLU A 195 10.73 -1.69 -2.58
N THR A 196 10.21 -2.19 -1.47
CA THR A 196 10.03 -3.63 -1.19
C THR A 196 9.05 -4.32 -2.16
N ALA A 197 8.32 -3.56 -2.98
CA ALA A 197 7.56 -4.11 -4.10
C ALA A 197 8.41 -4.91 -5.07
N LEU A 198 9.75 -4.75 -5.07
CA LEU A 198 10.69 -5.58 -5.83
C LEU A 198 10.43 -7.10 -5.66
N VAL A 199 9.89 -7.51 -4.52
CA VAL A 199 9.48 -8.90 -4.24
C VAL A 199 8.52 -9.46 -5.30
N THR A 200 7.77 -8.62 -6.03
CA THR A 200 6.88 -9.06 -7.11
C THR A 200 7.61 -9.75 -8.25
N LEU A 201 8.88 -9.42 -8.49
CA LEU A 201 9.69 -10.09 -9.52
C LEU A 201 9.87 -11.58 -9.24
N ALA A 202 9.84 -11.99 -7.98
CA ALA A 202 9.86 -13.39 -7.58
C ALA A 202 8.44 -13.93 -7.36
N VAL A 203 7.62 -13.23 -6.56
CA VAL A 203 6.32 -13.73 -6.11
C VAL A 203 5.33 -13.91 -7.26
N VAL A 204 5.26 -12.97 -8.20
CA VAL A 204 4.28 -13.01 -9.29
C VAL A 204 4.52 -14.20 -10.24
N PRO A 205 5.71 -14.42 -10.82
CA PRO A 205 5.93 -15.57 -11.68
C PRO A 205 5.87 -16.89 -10.94
N LEU A 206 6.34 -16.97 -9.69
CA LEU A 206 6.20 -18.19 -8.88
C LEU A 206 4.72 -18.51 -8.62
N ALA A 207 3.92 -17.49 -8.26
CA ALA A 207 2.48 -17.65 -8.10
C ALA A 207 1.81 -18.07 -9.42
N ALA A 208 2.22 -17.52 -10.57
CA ALA A 208 1.71 -17.92 -11.88
C ALA A 208 2.05 -19.37 -12.19
N LEU A 209 3.28 -19.82 -11.91
CA LEU A 209 3.75 -21.18 -12.13
C LEU A 209 2.91 -22.20 -11.36
N VAL A 210 2.65 -21.95 -10.07
CA VAL A 210 1.95 -22.90 -9.20
C VAL A 210 0.42 -22.83 -9.33
N SER A 211 -0.14 -21.66 -9.63
CA SER A 211 -1.60 -21.46 -9.61
C SER A 211 -2.28 -21.60 -10.97
N SER A 212 -1.55 -21.53 -12.09
CA SER A 212 -2.16 -21.49 -13.43
C SER A 212 -3.11 -22.65 -13.73
N ARG A 213 -2.81 -23.87 -13.26
CA ARG A 213 -3.71 -25.05 -13.43
C ARG A 213 -5.02 -24.87 -12.68
N THR A 214 -4.96 -24.37 -11.46
CA THR A 214 -6.14 -24.13 -10.61
C THR A 214 -6.97 -22.96 -11.11
N LEU A 215 -6.32 -21.94 -11.67
CA LEU A 215 -6.97 -20.73 -12.15
C LEU A 215 -7.58 -20.88 -13.54
N HIS A 216 -6.97 -21.68 -14.41
CA HIS A 216 -7.31 -21.78 -15.84
C HIS A 216 -7.38 -23.25 -16.28
N GLY A 217 -8.44 -23.95 -15.88
CA GLY A 217 -8.56 -25.40 -16.09
C GLY A 217 -8.52 -25.86 -17.56
N HIS A 218 -9.11 -25.09 -18.49
CA HIS A 218 -9.16 -25.47 -19.90
C HIS A 218 -7.86 -25.20 -20.69
N ALA A 219 -7.16 -24.13 -20.36
CA ALA A 219 -5.95 -23.70 -21.08
C ALA A 219 -4.96 -23.03 -20.12
N PRO A 220 -4.29 -23.81 -19.25
CA PRO A 220 -3.50 -23.27 -18.16
C PRO A 220 -2.25 -22.52 -18.63
N ARG A 221 -1.71 -22.85 -19.82
CA ARG A 221 -0.58 -22.14 -20.47
C ARG A 221 0.50 -21.70 -19.48
N ILE A 222 0.93 -22.63 -18.62
CA ILE A 222 1.66 -22.35 -17.37
C ILE A 222 2.93 -21.54 -17.63
N PHE A 223 3.79 -22.01 -18.53
CA PHE A 223 5.05 -21.35 -18.85
C PHE A 223 4.83 -19.98 -19.52
N ALA A 224 3.87 -19.88 -20.43
CA ALA A 224 3.54 -18.61 -21.07
C ALA A 224 3.02 -17.58 -20.06
N ARG A 225 2.11 -17.97 -19.16
CA ARG A 225 1.62 -17.08 -18.09
C ARG A 225 2.74 -16.67 -17.15
N THR A 226 3.61 -17.60 -16.78
CA THR A 226 4.77 -17.33 -15.94
C THR A 226 5.69 -16.30 -16.59
N ALA A 227 6.12 -16.54 -17.83
CA ALA A 227 7.00 -15.65 -18.57
C ALA A 227 6.38 -14.26 -18.80
N VAL A 228 5.11 -14.20 -19.22
CA VAL A 228 4.39 -12.94 -19.46
C VAL A 228 4.20 -12.15 -18.16
N SER A 229 3.85 -12.84 -17.05
CA SER A 229 3.70 -12.18 -15.75
C SER A 229 5.04 -11.66 -15.20
N PHE A 230 6.14 -12.38 -15.44
CA PHE A 230 7.48 -11.91 -15.11
C PHE A 230 7.84 -10.67 -15.93
N GLY A 231 7.67 -10.70 -17.25
CA GLY A 231 7.95 -9.56 -18.12
C GLY A 231 7.12 -8.33 -17.75
N ALA A 232 5.83 -8.51 -17.44
CA ALA A 232 4.97 -7.42 -16.97
C ALA A 232 5.41 -6.85 -15.61
N ALA A 233 5.84 -7.71 -14.68
CA ALA A 233 6.37 -7.27 -13.40
C ALA A 233 7.69 -6.52 -13.59
N ALA A 234 8.62 -7.05 -14.37
CA ALA A 234 9.92 -6.44 -14.68
C ALA A 234 9.77 -5.07 -15.34
N ALA A 235 8.86 -4.94 -16.32
CA ALA A 235 8.58 -3.68 -17.00
C ALA A 235 8.15 -2.56 -16.03
N ALA A 236 7.54 -2.87 -14.88
CA ALA A 236 7.19 -1.85 -13.89
C ALA A 236 8.42 -1.22 -13.19
N PHE A 237 9.57 -1.89 -13.24
CA PHE A 237 10.84 -1.41 -12.66
C PHE A 237 11.79 -0.85 -13.72
N GLU A 238 11.55 -1.15 -15.01
CA GLU A 238 12.27 -0.55 -16.13
C GLU A 238 11.79 0.90 -16.35
N GLY A 239 12.72 1.86 -16.39
CA GLY A 239 12.41 3.27 -16.62
C GLY A 239 12.38 4.17 -15.38
N LYS A 240 12.64 3.65 -14.18
CA LYS A 240 13.07 4.51 -13.08
C LYS A 240 14.56 4.84 -13.26
N PRO A 241 14.97 6.12 -13.26
CA PRO A 241 16.29 6.43 -12.73
C PRO A 241 16.23 6.02 -11.26
N LEU A 242 16.68 4.81 -10.94
CA LEU A 242 17.17 4.57 -9.58
C LEU A 242 18.21 5.69 -9.38
N PRO A 243 18.03 6.63 -8.44
CA PRO A 243 19.07 7.61 -8.20
C PRO A 243 20.35 6.82 -8.02
N ALA A 244 21.42 7.15 -8.76
CA ALA A 244 22.64 6.35 -8.85
C ALA A 244 23.26 5.99 -7.48
N ARG A 245 22.80 6.64 -6.40
CA ARG A 245 23.14 6.37 -5.00
C ARG A 245 22.37 5.22 -4.33
N ALA A 246 21.19 4.82 -4.81
CA ALA A 246 20.40 3.75 -4.19
C ALA A 246 20.96 2.34 -4.48
N VAL A 247 21.63 2.14 -5.62
CA VAL A 247 22.27 0.85 -5.94
C VAL A 247 23.58 0.66 -5.17
N GLY A 248 24.31 1.75 -4.87
CA GLY A 248 25.54 1.71 -4.08
C GLY A 248 25.33 1.46 -2.57
N ALA A 249 24.12 1.69 -2.06
CA ALA A 249 23.76 1.45 -0.66
C ALA A 249 23.18 0.05 -0.40
N PHE A 250 22.84 -0.72 -1.45
CA PHE A 250 22.32 -2.08 -1.30
C PHE A 250 23.43 -3.15 -1.19
N PHE A 251 24.67 -2.77 -1.48
CA PHE A 251 25.86 -3.64 -1.41
C PHE A 251 26.96 -3.07 -0.49
N ARG A 252 26.59 -2.28 0.52
CA ARG A 252 27.46 -1.90 1.63
C ARG A 252 26.79 -2.16 2.96
#